data_AF-A0A944XTC1-F1
#
_entry.id   AF-A0A944XTC1-F1
#
_cell.length_a   1.000
_cell.length_b   1.000
_cell.length_c   1.000
_cell.angle_alpha   90.00
_cell.angle_beta   90.00
_cell.angle_gamma   90.00
#
_symmetry.space_group_name_H-M   'P 1'
#
loop_
_entity.id
_entity.type
_entity.pdbx_description
1 polymer ?
#
loop_
_entity_poly.entity_id
_entity_poly.type
_entity_poly.pdbx_seq_one_letter_code
_entity_poly.pdbx_strand_id
1 'polypeptide(L)'
;MRLSSLQQYILLKMSEKGTRMDRKFFRSFYETQEKKPNIKYQEHIITQSLERLIDRGLITGFGKRTTEKWFITHVGLAAKGRDAVQEIHNRRQKKLPLA
;
A
#
# COMPACT_ATOMS: atom_id res chain seq x y z
N MET A 1 -7.81 4.36 13.06
CA MET A 1 -7.03 4.87 11.90
C MET A 1 -7.81 4.67 10.60
N ARG A 2 -8.06 5.72 9.81
CA ARG A 2 -8.79 5.62 8.53
C ARG A 2 -7.77 5.57 7.37
N LEU A 3 -7.59 4.39 6.80
CA LEU A 3 -6.77 4.16 5.61
C LEU A 3 -7.64 4.24 4.35
N SER A 4 -7.14 4.84 3.28
CA SER A 4 -7.83 4.84 1.98
C SER A 4 -7.95 3.42 1.41
N SER A 5 -8.85 3.19 0.47
CA SER A 5 -9.01 1.88 -0.18
C SER A 5 -7.70 1.40 -0.84
N LEU A 6 -6.95 2.31 -1.47
CA LEU A 6 -5.63 2.02 -2.04
C LEU A 6 -4.61 1.67 -0.95
N GLN A 7 -4.56 2.42 0.15
CA GLN A 7 -3.64 2.13 1.25
C GLN A 7 -3.92 0.77 1.90
N GLN A 8 -5.20 0.42 2.10
CA GLN A 8 -5.59 -0.89 2.59
C GLN A 8 -5.20 -1.99 1.60
N TYR A 9 -5.43 -1.76 0.30
CA TYR A 9 -5.03 -2.70 -0.75
C TYR A 9 -3.52 -2.95 -0.74
N ILE A 10 -2.71 -1.91 -0.66
CA ILE A 10 -1.23 -2.01 -0.61
C ILE A 10 -0.81 -2.90 0.57
N LEU A 11 -1.32 -2.61 1.78
CA LEU A 11 -0.94 -3.37 2.98
C LEU A 11 -1.33 -4.85 2.89
N LEU A 12 -2.54 -5.14 2.39
CA LEU A 12 -3.02 -6.51 2.20
C LEU A 12 -2.22 -7.27 1.13
N LYS A 13 -1.90 -6.61 0.01
CA LYS A 13 -1.06 -7.21 -1.03
C LYS A 13 0.34 -7.52 -0.53
N MET A 14 0.89 -6.65 0.31
CA MET A 14 2.20 -6.88 0.93
C MET A 14 2.17 -8.03 1.95
N SER A 15 1.08 -8.19 2.72
CA SER A 15 0.96 -9.34 3.64
C SER A 15 0.82 -10.67 2.91
N GLU A 16 0.16 -10.70 1.75
CA GLU A 16 0.03 -11.93 0.93
C GLU A 16 1.38 -12.39 0.35
N LYS A 17 2.22 -11.46 -0.12
CA LYS A 17 3.51 -11.80 -0.77
C LYS A 17 4.69 -11.97 0.18
N GLY A 18 4.62 -11.48 1.41
CA GLY A 18 5.64 -11.65 2.45
C GLY A 18 7.03 -11.05 2.17
N THR A 19 7.24 -10.38 1.04
CA THR A 19 8.55 -9.93 0.53
C THR A 19 8.54 -8.45 0.14
N ARG A 20 9.72 -7.88 -0.13
CA ARG A 20 9.84 -6.52 -0.67
C ARG A 20 9.16 -6.43 -2.02
N MET A 21 8.26 -5.45 -2.19
CA MET A 21 7.50 -5.29 -3.43
C MET A 21 7.94 -4.05 -4.20
N ASP A 22 8.09 -4.17 -5.52
CA ASP A 22 8.26 -3.04 -6.43
C ASP A 22 6.93 -2.27 -6.56
N ARG A 23 7.02 -0.94 -6.63
CA ARG A 23 5.87 -0.05 -6.81
C ARG A 23 4.96 -0.41 -7.99
N LYS A 24 5.51 -1.00 -9.06
CA LYS A 24 4.78 -1.40 -10.27
C LYS A 24 3.68 -2.42 -9.97
N PHE A 25 3.86 -3.28 -8.98
CA PHE A 25 2.86 -4.28 -8.61
C PHE A 25 1.55 -3.66 -8.13
N PHE A 26 1.58 -2.44 -7.57
CA PHE A 26 0.38 -1.77 -7.08
C PHE A 26 -0.47 -1.15 -8.20
N ARG A 27 0.01 -1.13 -9.45
CA ARG A 27 -0.82 -0.70 -10.60
C ARG A 27 -2.02 -1.60 -10.83
N SER A 28 -1.90 -2.88 -10.48
CA SER A 28 -2.99 -3.85 -10.57
C SER A 28 -4.24 -3.46 -9.76
N PHE A 29 -4.11 -2.56 -8.77
CA PHE A 29 -5.26 -1.94 -8.08
C PHE A 29 -6.22 -1.21 -9.03
N TYR A 30 -5.69 -0.58 -10.09
CA TYR A 30 -6.48 0.17 -11.06
C TYR A 30 -6.94 -0.71 -12.22
N GLU A 31 -6.33 -1.87 -12.46
CA GLU A 31 -6.73 -2.77 -13.54
C GLU A 31 -8.17 -3.27 -13.38
N THR A 32 -8.61 -3.44 -12.13
CA THR A 32 -9.94 -3.94 -11.78
C THR A 32 -11.00 -2.84 -11.61
N GLN A 33 -10.67 -1.56 -11.85
CA GLN A 33 -11.61 -0.44 -11.68
C GLN A 33 -12.22 0.01 -13.01
N GLU A 34 -13.52 0.29 -13.04
CA GLU A 34 -14.21 0.77 -14.24
C GLU A 34 -13.74 2.18 -14.65
N LYS A 35 -13.56 3.09 -13.68
CA LYS A 35 -13.07 4.45 -13.91
C LYS A 35 -11.60 4.55 -13.51
N LYS A 36 -10.71 4.39 -14.49
CA LYS A 36 -9.26 4.44 -14.29
C LYS A 36 -8.73 5.85 -14.54
N PRO A 37 -8.00 6.47 -13.59
CA PRO A 37 -7.24 7.69 -13.87
C PRO A 37 -6.20 7.44 -14.98
N ASN A 38 -5.73 8.49 -15.65
CA ASN A 38 -4.59 8.37 -16.58
C ASN A 38 -3.38 7.74 -15.86
N ILE A 39 -2.62 6.89 -16.56
CA ILE A 39 -1.45 6.16 -16.06
C ILE A 39 -0.48 7.09 -15.29
N LYS A 40 -0.23 8.30 -15.80
CA LYS A 40 0.65 9.28 -15.14
C LYS A 40 0.15 9.67 -13.74
N TYR A 41 -1.17 9.82 -13.57
CA TYR A 41 -1.77 10.12 -12.28
C TYR A 41 -1.79 8.90 -11.36
N GLN A 42 -1.97 7.69 -11.90
CA GLN A 42 -1.93 6.46 -11.09
C GLN A 42 -0.58 6.30 -10.38
N GLU A 43 0.53 6.51 -11.10
CA GLU A 43 1.87 6.43 -10.52
C GLU A 43 2.07 7.47 -9.40
N HIS A 44 1.59 8.70 -9.63
CA HIS A 44 1.68 9.77 -8.65
C HIS A 44 0.86 9.45 -7.39
N ILE A 45 -0.38 8.97 -7.54
CA ILE A 45 -1.27 8.60 -6.43
C ILE A 45 -0.70 7.43 -5.62
N ILE A 46 -0.13 6.42 -6.30
CA ILE A 46 0.55 5.30 -5.64
C ILE A 46 1.74 5.82 -4.84
N THR A 47 2.57 6.66 -5.44
CA THR A 47 3.76 7.23 -4.77
C THR A 47 3.37 8.01 -3.52
N GLN A 48 2.41 8.94 -3.61
CA GLN A 48 1.90 9.68 -2.45
C GLN A 48 1.29 8.76 -1.38
N SER A 49 0.64 7.66 -1.79
CA SER A 49 0.09 6.70 -0.85
C SER A 49 1.18 5.92 -0.12
N LEU A 50 2.26 5.55 -0.80
CA LEU A 50 3.43 4.90 -0.20
C LEU A 50 4.15 5.85 0.76
N GLU A 51 4.39 7.10 0.37
CA GLU A 51 4.99 8.12 1.24
C GLU A 51 4.20 8.28 2.54
N ARG A 52 2.88 8.46 2.45
CA ARG A 52 2.01 8.54 3.64
C ARG A 52 2.02 7.27 4.50
N LEU A 53 2.22 6.10 3.90
CA LEU A 53 2.34 4.84 4.65
C LEU A 53 3.70 4.73 5.36
N ILE A 54 4.77 5.25 4.74
CA ILE A 54 6.10 5.35 5.32
C ILE A 54 6.10 6.35 6.48
N ASP A 55 5.51 7.53 6.30
CA ASP A 55 5.41 8.58 7.34
C ASP A 55 4.67 8.06 8.58
N ARG A 56 3.70 7.15 8.38
CA ARG A 56 2.95 6.49 9.46
C ARG A 56 3.68 5.30 10.09
N GLY A 57 4.85 4.92 9.56
CA GLY A 57 5.62 3.78 10.02
C GLY A 57 4.99 2.41 9.75
N LEU A 58 4.05 2.33 8.80
CA LEU A 58 3.38 1.07 8.44
C LEU A 58 4.19 0.27 7.42
N ILE A 59 4.94 0.96 6.57
CA ILE A 59 5.85 0.33 5.60
C ILE A 59 7.23 0.98 5.68
N THR A 60 8.23 0.28 5.18
CA THR A 60 9.61 0.75 5.05
C THR A 60 9.93 0.91 3.57
N GLY A 61 10.31 2.12 3.17
CA GLY A 61 10.78 2.41 1.82
C GLY A 61 12.25 2.05 1.64
N PHE A 62 12.56 1.40 0.52
CA PHE A 62 13.91 1.13 0.05
C PHE A 62 14.11 1.84 -1.29
N GLY A 63 15.26 2.47 -1.47
CA GLY A 63 15.44 3.33 -2.62
C GLY A 63 16.79 4.03 -2.66
N LYS A 64 16.94 4.90 -3.66
CA LYS A 64 18.11 5.77 -3.82
C LYS A 64 17.74 7.18 -3.39
N ARG A 65 18.49 7.74 -2.44
CA ARG A 65 18.40 9.17 -2.11
C ARG A 65 19.38 9.91 -3.00
N THR A 66 18.88 10.78 -3.86
CA THR A 66 19.71 11.73 -4.60
C THR A 66 19.73 13.07 -3.85
N THR A 67 20.55 14.00 -4.33
CA THR A 67 20.64 15.36 -3.79
C THR A 67 19.29 16.07 -3.78
N GLU A 68 18.42 15.75 -4.75
CA GLU A 68 17.13 16.43 -4.93
C GLU A 68 15.96 15.70 -4.29
N LYS A 69 15.93 14.36 -4.33
CA LYS A 69 14.75 13.58 -3.90
C LYS A 69 15.07 12.15 -3.52
N TRP A 70 14.13 11.57 -2.79
CA TRP A 70 14.18 10.15 -2.46
C TRP A 70 13.37 9.33 -3.46
N PHE A 71 14.05 8.44 -4.19
CA PHE A 71 13.43 7.55 -5.15
C PHE A 71 13.16 6.19 -4.53
N ILE A 72 11.91 5.97 -4.14
CA ILE A 72 11.44 4.68 -3.61
C ILE A 72 11.34 3.67 -4.75
N THR A 73 12.12 2.60 -4.69
CA THR A 73 12.08 1.49 -5.65
C THR A 73 11.27 0.32 -5.12
N HIS A 74 11.48 -0.02 -3.85
CA HIS A 74 10.81 -1.12 -3.19
C HIS A 74 10.24 -0.68 -1.85
N VAL A 75 9.21 -1.40 -1.40
CA VAL A 75 8.64 -1.23 -0.06
C VAL A 75 8.53 -2.56 0.66
N GLY A 76 8.74 -2.54 1.98
CA GLY A 76 8.59 -3.69 2.86
C GLY A 76 7.59 -3.40 3.97
N LEU A 77 6.92 -4.43 4.49
CA LEU A 77 5.94 -4.28 5.55
C LEU A 77 6.65 -4.17 6.92
N ALA A 78 6.38 -3.11 7.66
CA ALA A 78 6.91 -2.92 9.02
C ALA A 78 6.06 -3.66 10.06
N ALA A 79 6.54 -3.78 11.30
CA ALA A 79 5.80 -4.41 12.40
C ALA A 79 4.41 -3.78 12.59
N LYS A 80 4.34 -2.44 12.71
CA LYS A 80 3.07 -1.69 12.79
C LYS A 80 2.16 -1.90 11.57
N GLY A 81 2.75 -2.17 10.41
CA GLY A 81 2.00 -2.50 9.20
C GLY A 81 1.29 -3.84 9.29
N ARG A 82 1.93 -4.84 9.92
CA ARG A 82 1.32 -6.16 10.16
C ARG A 82 0.13 -6.05 11.12
N ASP A 83 0.28 -5.26 12.19
CA ASP A 83 -0.82 -4.99 13.12
C ASP A 83 -1.99 -4.30 12.40
N ALA A 84 -1.69 -3.33 11.53
CA ALA A 84 -2.70 -2.66 10.72
C ALA A 84 -3.41 -3.61 9.74
N VAL A 85 -2.70 -4.58 9.16
CA VAL A 85 -3.28 -5.63 8.31
C VAL A 85 -4.24 -6.50 9.12
N GLN A 86 -3.83 -6.97 10.30
CA GLN A 86 -4.68 -7.78 11.16
C GLN A 86 -5.97 -7.04 11.52
N GLU A 87 -5.85 -5.76 11.85
CA GLU A 87 -6.99 -4.89 12.14
C GLU A 87 -7.92 -4.70 10.92
N ILE A 88 -7.38 -4.61 9.70
CA ILE A 88 -8.18 -4.58 8.47
C ILE A 88 -8.95 -5.90 8.30
N HIS A 89 -8.30 -7.05 8.50
CA HIS A 89 -8.97 -8.36 8.44
C HIS A 89 -10.07 -8.48 9.48
N ASN A 90 -9.82 -8.11 10.73
CA ASN A 90 -10.81 -8.16 11.80
C ASN A 90 -12.05 -7.32 11.47
N ARG A 91 -11.87 -6.11 10.93
CA ARG A 91 -12.99 -5.26 10.50
C ARG A 91 -13.78 -5.85 9.34
N ARG A 92 -13.12 -6.55 8.40
CA ARG A 92 -13.79 -7.22 7.28
C ARG A 92 -14.55 -8.45 7.76
N GLN A 93 -13.96 -9.25 8.64
CA GLN A 93 -14.59 -10.45 9.22
C GLN A 93 -15.85 -10.10 10.01
N LYS A 94 -15.82 -9.03 10.82
CA LYS A 94 -17.00 -8.55 11.57
C LYS A 94 -18.21 -8.17 10.69
N LYS A 95 -18.00 -7.94 9.38
CA LYS A 95 -19.08 -7.63 8.44
C LYS A 95 -19.72 -8.87 7.82
N LEU A 96 -19.07 -10.03 7.92
CA LEU A 96 -19.65 -11.29 7.49
C LEU A 96 -20.50 -11.81 8.66
N PRO A 97 -21.82 -12.02 8.49
CA PRO A 97 -22.59 -12.72 9.50
C PRO A 97 -21.98 -14.12 9.68
N LEU A 98 -21.79 -14.54 10.92
CA LEU A 98 -21.54 -15.94 11.23
C LEU A 98 -22.81 -16.68 10.81
N ALA A 99 -22.70 -17.48 9.76
CA ALA A 99 -23.76 -18.37 9.30
C ALA A 99 -24.00 -19.49 10.33
#